data_AF-A0A938QME1-F1
#
_entry.id   AF-A0A938QME1-F1
#
_cell.length_a   1.000
_cell.length_b   1.000
_cell.length_c   1.000
_cell.angle_alpha   90.00
_cell.angle_beta   90.00
_cell.angle_gamma   90.00
#
_symmetry.space_group_name_H-M   'P 1'
#
loop_
_entity.id
_entity.type
_entity.pdbx_description
1 polymer ?
#
loop_
_entity_poly.entity_id
_entity_poly.type
_entity_poly.pdbx_seq_one_letter_code
_entity_poly.pdbx_strand_id
1 'polypeptide(L)'
;MIHDHPEHGTDPQYGTEDDCKTILIILLLTTLEFKNAPLINDPRITEFSERYLGRSLAPNTYRDSLLLEFLDFQALRAEAENPTHGKSEFHIGHLDPSRIPKHIPENVAWRTLRSNLIQGDMTLREARIYIIKLIARYFELGEIDLH
;
A
#
# COMPACT_ATOMS: atom_id res chain seq x y z
N MET A 1 22.14 -6.92 -18.26
CA MET A 1 21.21 -7.79 -19.00
C MET A 1 21.09 -9.05 -18.17
N ILE A 2 20.11 -9.11 -17.26
CA ILE A 2 19.84 -10.33 -16.51
C ILE A 2 18.91 -11.13 -17.40
N HIS A 3 19.31 -12.36 -17.73
CA HIS A 3 18.53 -13.24 -18.57
C HIS A 3 17.32 -13.74 -17.77
N ASP A 4 16.11 -13.53 -18.29
CA ASP A 4 14.90 -14.19 -17.80
C ASP A 4 15.06 -15.70 -18.00
N HIS A 5 15.45 -16.40 -16.93
CA HIS A 5 15.40 -17.86 -16.91
C HIS A 5 13.93 -18.31 -16.81
N PRO A 6 13.49 -19.28 -17.64
CA PRO A 6 12.09 -19.69 -17.76
C PRO A 6 11.48 -20.33 -16.50
N GLU A 7 12.27 -20.55 -15.45
CA GLU A 7 11.82 -21.15 -14.19
C GLU A 7 11.37 -20.11 -13.14
N HIS A 8 11.68 -18.81 -13.34
CA HIS A 8 11.39 -17.76 -12.34
C HIS A 8 9.92 -17.34 -12.28
N GLY A 9 9.14 -17.54 -13.35
CA GLY A 9 7.73 -17.12 -13.41
C GLY A 9 6.77 -17.91 -12.51
N THR A 10 7.25 -18.91 -11.77
CA THR A 10 6.43 -19.78 -10.91
C THR A 10 6.52 -19.43 -9.42
N ASP A 11 7.47 -18.58 -9.01
CA ASP A 11 7.53 -18.11 -7.62
C ASP A 11 6.29 -17.24 -7.34
N PRO A 12 5.50 -17.52 -6.28
CA PRO A 12 4.37 -16.68 -5.90
C PRO A 12 4.74 -15.21 -5.61
N GLN A 13 6.03 -14.94 -5.34
CA GLN A 13 6.60 -13.61 -5.18
C GLN A 13 7.25 -13.04 -6.44
N TYR A 14 7.20 -13.74 -7.58
CA TYR A 14 7.71 -13.21 -8.84
C TYR A 14 6.93 -11.94 -9.26
N GLY A 15 7.67 -10.99 -9.83
CA GLY A 15 7.17 -9.84 -10.56
C GLY A 15 8.11 -9.60 -11.75
N THR A 16 7.55 -9.21 -12.89
CA THR A 16 8.38 -8.88 -14.06
C THR A 16 9.18 -7.61 -13.79
N GLU A 17 10.29 -7.39 -14.51
CA GLU A 17 11.06 -6.15 -14.40
C GLU A 17 10.19 -4.91 -14.71
N ASP A 18 9.32 -5.02 -15.71
CA ASP A 18 8.42 -3.94 -16.13
C ASP A 18 7.32 -3.67 -15.08
N ASP A 19 6.75 -4.71 -14.47
CA ASP A 19 5.81 -4.55 -13.35
C ASP A 19 6.49 -3.89 -12.16
N CYS A 20 7.70 -4.32 -11.80
CA CYS A 20 8.44 -3.75 -10.66
C CYS A 20 8.76 -2.26 -10.87
N LYS A 21 9.14 -1.86 -12.09
CA LYS A 21 9.36 -0.45 -12.43
C LYS A 21 8.06 0.35 -12.35
N THR A 22 6.97 -0.22 -12.86
CA THR A 22 5.66 0.42 -12.84
C THR A 22 5.16 0.61 -11.41
N ILE A 23 5.29 -0.42 -10.56
CA ILE A 23 4.99 -0.38 -9.12
C ILE A 23 5.80 0.74 -8.44
N LEU A 24 7.11 0.81 -8.70
CA LEU A 24 7.96 1.85 -8.12
C LEU A 24 7.45 3.26 -8.47
N ILE A 25 7.10 3.49 -9.74
CA ILE A 25 6.57 4.79 -10.19
C ILE A 25 5.24 5.11 -9.50
N ILE A 26 4.32 4.14 -9.42
CA ILE A 26 3.03 4.30 -8.73
C ILE A 26 3.24 4.63 -7.25
N LEU A 27 4.14 3.91 -6.57
CA LEU A 27 4.44 4.14 -5.16
C LEU A 27 5.04 5.53 -4.95
N LEU A 28 5.97 5.98 -5.79
CA LEU A 28 6.54 7.32 -5.71
C LEU A 28 5.48 8.41 -5.95
N LEU A 29 4.68 8.28 -7.00
CA LEU A 29 3.61 9.25 -7.31
C LEU A 29 2.59 9.35 -6.18
N THR A 30 2.18 8.22 -5.61
CA THR A 30 1.19 8.20 -4.51
C THR A 30 1.71 8.80 -3.21
N THR A 31 3.04 8.86 -2.98
CA THR A 31 3.58 9.62 -1.83
C THR A 31 3.23 11.11 -1.90
N LEU A 32 2.99 11.67 -3.10
CA LEU A 32 2.59 13.07 -3.27
C LEU A 32 1.14 13.32 -2.87
N GLU A 33 0.37 12.26 -2.64
CA GLU A 33 -1.02 12.32 -2.16
C GLU A 33 -1.12 12.10 -0.65
N PHE A 34 0.01 11.81 0.01
CA PHE A 34 0.08 11.68 1.46
C PHE A 34 -0.24 13.02 2.13
N LYS A 35 -0.63 12.93 3.40
CA LYS A 35 -0.77 14.10 4.25
C LYS A 35 0.56 14.85 4.32
N ASN A 36 0.52 16.18 4.25
CA ASN A 36 1.71 17.04 4.38
C ASN A 36 2.79 16.80 3.31
N ALA A 37 2.43 16.20 2.17
CA ALA A 37 3.31 16.12 1.01
C ALA A 37 3.56 17.51 0.40
N PRO A 38 4.75 17.76 -0.16
CA PRO A 38 5.03 19.01 -0.86
C PRO A 38 4.15 19.13 -2.12
N LEU A 39 3.69 20.35 -2.41
CA LEU A 39 3.07 20.63 -3.70
C LEU A 39 4.17 20.73 -4.77
N ILE A 40 4.14 19.82 -5.74
CA ILE A 40 5.08 19.80 -6.86
C ILE A 40 4.36 20.28 -8.11
N ASN A 41 4.72 21.48 -8.56
CA ASN A 41 4.17 22.08 -9.79
C ASN A 41 5.11 21.80 -10.97
N ASP A 42 5.19 20.54 -11.38
CA ASP A 42 5.98 20.11 -12.54
C ASP A 42 5.05 19.40 -13.55
N PRO A 43 4.92 19.90 -14.79
CA PRO A 43 4.07 19.28 -15.81
C PRO A 43 4.37 17.80 -16.07
N ARG A 44 5.62 17.37 -15.86
CA ARG A 44 6.03 15.96 -16.02
C ARG A 44 5.37 15.07 -14.97
N ILE A 45 5.14 15.58 -13.75
CA ILE A 45 4.44 14.84 -12.70
C ILE A 45 2.97 14.64 -13.08
N THR A 46 2.34 15.65 -13.68
CA THR A 46 0.98 15.53 -14.22
C THR A 46 0.92 14.45 -15.29
N GLU A 47 1.81 14.49 -16.30
CA GLU A 47 1.91 13.48 -17.35
C GLU A 47 2.09 12.07 -16.77
N PHE A 48 3.00 11.90 -15.81
CA PHE A 48 3.22 10.61 -15.16
C PHE A 48 2.01 10.14 -14.36
N SER A 49 1.33 11.02 -13.64
CA SER A 49 0.12 10.65 -12.89
C SER A 49 -1.00 10.17 -13.80
N GLU A 50 -1.24 10.85 -14.92
CA GLU A 50 -2.24 10.45 -15.91
C GLU A 50 -1.88 9.11 -16.56
N ARG A 51 -0.60 8.91 -16.88
CA ARG A 51 -0.11 7.67 -17.50
C ARG A 51 -0.17 6.46 -16.57
N TYR A 52 0.28 6.60 -15.33
CA TYR A 52 0.49 5.46 -14.42
C TYR A 52 -0.62 5.27 -13.40
N LEU A 53 -1.36 6.32 -13.04
CA LEU A 53 -2.50 6.24 -12.13
C LEU A 53 -3.85 6.36 -12.86
N GLY A 54 -3.86 6.81 -14.12
CA GLY A 54 -5.08 7.08 -14.87
C GLY A 54 -5.84 8.33 -14.37
N ARG A 55 -5.21 9.16 -13.54
CA ARG A 55 -5.82 10.32 -12.89
C ARG A 55 -4.76 11.33 -12.45
N SER A 56 -5.17 12.59 -12.29
CA SER A 56 -4.33 13.60 -11.64
C SER A 56 -4.16 13.30 -10.14
N LEU A 57 -3.02 13.71 -9.60
CA LEU A 57 -2.75 13.64 -8.17
C LEU A 57 -3.64 14.61 -7.39
N ALA A 58 -4.12 14.16 -6.23
CA ALA A 58 -4.88 14.99 -5.30
C ALA A 58 -4.17 15.01 -3.93
N PRO A 59 -3.70 16.18 -3.46
CA PRO A 59 -3.02 16.29 -2.17
C PRO A 59 -3.91 15.84 -1.01
N ASN A 60 -3.31 15.19 0.00
CA ASN A 60 -4.01 14.72 1.21
C ASN A 60 -5.21 13.80 0.92
N THR A 61 -5.10 12.92 -0.08
CA THR A 61 -6.18 11.97 -0.42
C THR A 61 -5.79 10.51 -0.23
N TYR A 62 -4.49 10.20 -0.16
CA TYR A 62 -4.06 8.82 -0.01
C TYR A 62 -4.43 8.27 1.35
N ARG A 63 -5.13 7.14 1.36
CA ARG A 63 -5.43 6.38 2.56
C ARG A 63 -4.98 4.95 2.39
N ASP A 64 -4.50 4.36 3.48
CA ASP A 64 -4.29 2.92 3.50
C ASP A 64 -5.62 2.21 3.18
N SER A 65 -5.53 1.11 2.43
CA SER A 65 -6.74 0.47 1.89
C SER A 65 -7.50 -0.41 2.90
N LEU A 66 -7.07 -0.60 4.15
CA LEU A 66 -7.82 -1.37 5.16
C LEU A 66 -8.33 -0.50 6.31
N LEU A 67 -7.44 0.25 6.97
CA LEU A 67 -7.83 1.09 8.12
C LEU A 67 -8.29 2.49 7.70
N LEU A 68 -8.11 2.86 6.43
CA LEU A 68 -8.43 4.17 5.86
C LEU A 68 -7.64 5.31 6.53
N GLU A 69 -6.49 4.98 7.11
CA GLU A 69 -5.61 5.95 7.75
C GLU A 69 -4.86 6.77 6.69
N PHE A 70 -4.69 8.07 6.96
CA PHE A 70 -3.79 8.89 6.15
C PHE A 70 -2.34 8.50 6.44
N LEU A 71 -1.55 8.34 5.40
CA LEU A 71 -0.09 8.28 5.53
C LEU A 71 0.45 9.72 5.50
N ASP A 72 1.50 9.99 6.29
CA ASP A 72 2.09 11.32 6.42
C ASP A 72 3.47 11.36 5.76
N PHE A 73 3.65 12.27 4.80
CA PHE A 73 4.88 12.42 4.04
C PHE A 73 6.06 12.88 4.91
N GLN A 74 5.83 13.76 5.89
CA GLN A 74 6.89 14.26 6.76
C GLN A 74 7.38 13.16 7.70
N ALA A 75 6.47 12.30 8.17
CA ALA A 75 6.83 11.11 8.92
C ALA A 75 7.62 10.10 8.07
N LEU A 76 7.19 9.84 6.82
CA LEU A 76 7.93 9.00 5.88
C LEU A 76 9.35 9.55 5.65
N ARG A 77 9.47 10.85 5.40
CA ARG A 77 10.77 11.51 5.18
C ARG A 77 11.68 11.38 6.40
N ALA A 78 11.15 11.66 7.60
CA ALA A 78 11.92 11.58 8.83
C ALA A 78 12.46 10.17 9.09
N GLU A 79 11.65 9.14 8.81
CA GLU A 79 12.05 7.74 8.93
C GLU A 79 13.08 7.34 7.87
N ALA A 80 12.93 7.81 6.62
CA ALA A 80 13.90 7.58 5.55
C ALA A 80 15.25 8.25 5.82
N GLU A 81 15.25 9.44 6.44
CA GLU A 81 16.47 10.18 6.84
C GLU A 81 17.14 9.57 8.08
N ASN A 82 16.35 8.96 8.98
CA ASN A 82 16.83 8.37 10.23
C ASN A 82 16.29 6.94 10.42
N PRO A 83 16.69 5.99 9.56
CA PRO A 83 16.11 4.67 9.55
C PRO A 83 16.48 3.88 10.81
N THR A 84 15.50 3.20 11.39
CA THR A 84 15.76 2.20 12.42
C THR A 84 15.82 0.82 11.76
N HIS A 85 16.94 0.13 11.93
CA HIS A 85 17.14 -1.19 11.30
C HIS A 85 15.98 -2.15 11.62
N GLY A 86 15.41 -2.76 10.58
CA GLY A 86 14.35 -3.74 10.70
C GLY A 86 12.98 -3.17 11.11
N LYS A 87 12.79 -1.85 11.08
CA LYS A 87 11.51 -1.22 11.44
C LYS A 87 11.12 -0.13 10.44
N SER A 88 9.84 -0.14 10.07
CA SER A 88 9.21 0.94 9.34
C SER A 88 7.73 1.00 9.67
N GLU A 89 7.16 2.19 9.80
CA GLU A 89 5.71 2.36 9.87
C GLU A 89 5.07 2.36 8.46
N PHE A 90 5.89 2.49 7.41
CA PHE A 90 5.49 2.61 6.01
C PHE A 90 5.81 1.33 5.24
N HIS A 91 4.79 0.51 5.03
CA HIS A 91 4.92 -0.76 4.36
C HIS A 91 4.42 -0.69 2.92
N ILE A 92 4.98 -1.55 2.09
CA ILE A 92 4.39 -1.92 0.81
C ILE A 92 3.67 -3.24 1.04
N GLY A 93 2.40 -3.31 0.70
CA GLY A 93 1.57 -4.50 0.89
C GLY A 93 0.76 -4.85 -0.35
N HIS A 94 0.17 -6.06 -0.32
CA HIS A 94 -0.65 -6.57 -1.41
C HIS A 94 -2.15 -6.40 -1.11
N LEU A 95 -2.96 -5.93 -2.06
CA LEU A 95 -4.42 -5.84 -1.90
C LEU A 95 -5.07 -7.23 -1.83
N ASP A 96 -4.51 -8.18 -2.58
CA ASP A 96 -4.85 -9.59 -2.59
C ASP A 96 -3.56 -10.43 -2.47
N PRO A 97 -3.25 -10.97 -1.27
CA PRO A 97 -2.10 -11.82 -1.05
C PRO A 97 -2.16 -13.18 -1.75
N SER A 98 -3.31 -13.58 -2.29
CA SER A 98 -3.51 -14.86 -2.99
C SER A 98 -3.29 -14.77 -4.50
N ARG A 99 -3.18 -13.55 -5.04
CA ARG A 99 -3.06 -13.32 -6.48
C ARG A 99 -1.75 -13.84 -7.06
N ILE A 100 -1.82 -14.41 -8.27
CA ILE A 100 -0.67 -14.90 -9.05
C ILE A 100 -0.75 -14.33 -10.48
N PRO A 101 0.26 -13.60 -10.97
CA PRO A 101 1.42 -13.09 -10.22
C PRO A 101 1.00 -12.09 -9.14
N LYS A 102 1.74 -12.08 -8.02
CA LYS A 102 1.42 -11.26 -6.85
C LYS A 102 1.91 -9.83 -7.00
N HIS A 103 3.09 -9.64 -7.58
CA HIS A 103 3.75 -8.33 -7.73
C HIS A 103 3.40 -7.69 -9.07
N ILE A 104 2.16 -7.22 -9.18
CA ILE A 104 1.67 -6.43 -10.32
C ILE A 104 1.19 -5.05 -9.87
N PRO A 105 1.16 -4.04 -10.75
CA PRO A 105 0.80 -2.67 -10.42
C PRO A 105 -0.51 -2.51 -9.66
N GLU A 106 -1.55 -3.28 -10.03
CA GLU A 106 -2.89 -3.16 -9.43
C GLU A 106 -3.01 -3.87 -8.09
N ASN A 107 -2.00 -4.62 -7.67
CA ASN A 107 -2.03 -5.40 -6.44
C ASN A 107 -1.12 -4.86 -5.35
N VAL A 108 -0.22 -3.92 -5.64
CA VAL A 108 0.77 -3.40 -4.69
C VAL A 108 0.44 -1.95 -4.32
N ALA A 109 0.42 -1.64 -3.02
CA ALA A 109 0.11 -0.30 -2.54
C ALA A 109 0.80 0.01 -1.20
N TRP A 110 0.88 1.30 -0.85
CA TRP A 110 1.32 1.70 0.48
C TRP A 110 0.32 1.32 1.57
N ARG A 111 0.86 0.92 2.72
CA ARG A 111 0.15 0.48 3.91
C ARG A 111 0.84 1.02 5.16
N THR A 112 0.09 1.24 6.23
CA THR A 112 0.71 1.34 7.55
C THR A 112 1.17 -0.05 8.00
N LEU A 113 2.23 -0.13 8.81
CA LEU A 113 2.69 -1.39 9.41
C LEU A 113 1.53 -2.14 10.06
N ARG A 114 0.75 -1.45 10.91
CA ARG A 114 -0.42 -2.02 11.59
C ARG A 114 -1.42 -2.59 10.60
N SER A 115 -1.76 -1.83 9.57
CA SER A 115 -2.72 -2.24 8.55
C SER A 115 -2.23 -3.46 7.75
N ASN A 116 -0.94 -3.53 7.44
CA ASN A 116 -0.34 -4.67 6.76
C ASN A 116 -0.34 -5.93 7.64
N LEU A 117 -0.04 -5.79 8.94
CA LEU A 117 -0.07 -6.88 9.91
C LEU A 117 -1.48 -7.41 10.15
N ILE A 118 -2.48 -6.53 10.27
CA ILE A 118 -3.89 -6.94 10.46
C ILE A 118 -4.40 -7.70 9.24
N GLN A 119 -4.03 -7.27 8.03
CA GLN A 119 -4.43 -7.97 6.82
C GLN A 119 -3.85 -9.39 6.78
N GLY A 120 -2.57 -9.56 7.08
CA GLY A 120 -1.91 -10.87 7.02
C GLY A 120 -2.02 -11.51 5.64
N ASP A 121 -2.52 -12.74 5.58
CA ASP A 121 -2.75 -13.51 4.35
C ASP A 121 -4.15 -13.31 3.75
N MET A 122 -5.02 -12.54 4.40
CA MET A 122 -6.37 -12.25 3.93
C MET A 122 -6.37 -11.24 2.77
N THR A 123 -7.34 -11.35 1.87
CA THR A 123 -7.73 -10.23 1.02
C THR A 123 -8.25 -9.06 1.87
N LEU A 124 -8.23 -7.84 1.33
CA LEU A 124 -8.84 -6.69 2.03
C LEU A 124 -10.30 -6.91 2.38
N ARG A 125 -11.05 -7.61 1.53
CA ARG A 125 -12.47 -7.91 1.78
C ARG A 125 -12.63 -8.83 2.99
N GLU A 126 -11.82 -9.89 3.06
CA GLU A 126 -11.84 -10.83 4.18
C GLU A 126 -11.44 -10.15 5.48
N ALA A 127 -10.33 -9.39 5.49
CA ALA A 127 -9.89 -8.65 6.66
C ALA A 127 -10.98 -7.71 7.20
N ARG A 128 -11.65 -6.95 6.33
CA ARG A 128 -12.78 -6.07 6.72
C ARG A 128 -13.95 -6.86 7.30
N ILE A 129 -14.33 -7.98 6.69
CA ILE A 129 -15.40 -8.85 7.21
C ILE A 129 -15.05 -9.38 8.60
N TYR A 130 -13.80 -9.80 8.80
CA TYR A 130 -13.33 -10.28 10.10
C TYR A 130 -13.36 -9.21 11.18
N ILE A 131 -12.93 -7.97 10.86
CA ILE A 131 -13.03 -6.83 11.79
C ILE A 131 -14.49 -6.61 12.22
N ILE A 132 -15.43 -6.61 11.28
CA ILE A 132 -16.87 -6.43 11.59
C ILE A 132 -17.40 -7.58 12.47
N LYS A 133 -17.07 -8.84 12.12
CA LYS A 133 -17.45 -10.01 12.92
C LYS A 133 -16.90 -9.94 14.34
N LEU A 134 -15.65 -9.50 14.49
CA LEU A 134 -15.01 -9.35 15.79
C LEU A 134 -15.77 -8.31 16.63
N ILE A 135 -16.01 -7.12 16.08
CA ILE A 135 -16.75 -6.05 16.77
C ILE A 135 -18.13 -6.54 17.21
N ALA A 136 -18.89 -7.18 16.31
CA ALA A 136 -20.21 -7.74 16.65
C ALA A 136 -20.12 -8.74 17.80
N ARG A 137 -19.08 -9.59 17.81
CA ARG A 137 -18.88 -10.58 18.87
C ARG A 137 -18.61 -9.95 20.23
N TYR A 138 -17.84 -8.86 20.28
CA TYR A 138 -17.61 -8.13 21.54
C TYR A 138 -18.90 -7.53 22.11
N PHE A 139 -19.79 -6.99 21.26
CA PHE A 139 -21.11 -6.53 21.69
C PHE A 139 -22.01 -7.68 22.15
N GLU A 140 -22.06 -8.80 21.43
CA GLU A 140 -22.82 -9.99 21.83
C GLU A 140 -22.42 -10.54 23.20
N LEU A 141 -21.12 -10.46 23.52
CA LEU A 141 -20.57 -10.94 24.78
C LEU A 141 -20.64 -9.89 25.92
N GLY A 142 -21.01 -8.65 25.62
CA GLY A 142 -21.03 -7.56 26.61
C GLY A 142 -19.63 -7.07 27.04
N GLU A 143 -18.60 -7.33 26.22
CA GLU A 143 -17.21 -6.94 26.51
C GLU A 143 -16.93 -5.46 26.17
N ILE A 144 -17.75 -4.87 25.29
CA ILE A 144 -17.72 -3.44 24.96
C ILE A 144 -19.12 -2.87 25.14
N ASP A 145 -19.19 -1.73 25.82
CA ASP A 145 -20.38 -0.89 25.87
C ASP A 145 -20.06 0.51 25.33
N LEU A 146 -20.97 1.06 24.53
CA LEU A 146 -20.90 2.42 24.02
C LEU A 146 -21.75 3.31 24.94
N HIS A 147 -21.30 3.45 26.19
CA HIS A 147 -21.87 4.36 27.17
C HIS A 147 -21.18 5.73 27.12
#